data_AF-A0A3R5ZDQ5-F1
#
_entry.id   AF-A0A3R5ZDQ5-F1
#
_cell.length_a   1.000
_cell.length_b   1.000
_cell.length_c   1.000
_cell.angle_alpha   90.00
_cell.angle_beta   90.00
_cell.angle_gamma   90.00
#
_symmetry.space_group_name_H-M   'P 1'
#
loop_
_entity.id
_entity.type
_entity.pdbx_description
1 polymer ?
#
loop_
_entity_poly.entity_id
_entity_poly.type
_entity_poly.pdbx_seq_one_letter_code
_entity_poly.pdbx_strand_id
1 'polypeptide(L)'
;MIDTLDLILRQYEYPEVSFLEEVPQYLTTVISDGINYETNSRKVVGLYKNYTITITSKRICINKGSLCKYVHGDNVAHILSREDIKNAINDLSLVLNLPINKASVCRVDIGANIQVDNPIATYLNRFSKYKYTQPSTMKHGINFKATNIELAFL
;
A
#
# COMPACT_ATOMS: atom_id res chain seq x y z
N MET A 1 5.78 3.98 -11.99
CA MET A 1 5.25 2.65 -11.65
C MET A 1 4.52 2.75 -10.33
N ILE A 2 3.29 2.27 -10.22
CA ILE A 2 2.62 2.14 -8.92
C ILE A 2 3.26 0.96 -8.19
N ASP A 3 3.84 1.21 -7.03
CA ASP A 3 4.49 0.18 -6.21
C ASP A 3 3.55 -0.29 -5.11
N THR A 4 3.06 0.63 -4.28
CA THR A 4 2.18 0.34 -3.13
C THR A 4 0.79 0.92 -3.34
N LEU A 5 -0.22 0.16 -2.99
CA LEU A 5 -1.59 0.63 -2.79
C LEU A 5 -2.05 0.24 -1.38
N ASP A 6 -2.49 1.25 -0.61
CA ASP A 6 -3.23 0.99 0.62
C ASP A 6 -4.73 1.15 0.36
N LEU A 7 -5.50 0.12 0.69
CA LEU A 7 -6.94 0.03 0.43
C LEU A 7 -7.70 -0.13 1.74
N ILE A 8 -8.89 0.48 1.80
CA ILE A 8 -9.82 0.32 2.92
C ILE A 8 -11.23 0.00 2.41
N LEU A 9 -11.83 -1.06 2.97
CA LEU A 9 -13.27 -1.32 2.88
C LEU A 9 -13.90 -1.07 4.24
N ARG A 10 -15.10 -0.51 4.27
CA ARG A 10 -15.82 -0.22 5.50
C ARG A 10 -17.01 -1.16 5.66
N GLN A 11 -17.21 -1.68 6.86
CA GLN A 11 -18.25 -2.67 7.16
C GLN A 11 -19.67 -2.17 6.80
N TYR A 12 -19.94 -0.88 7.00
CA TYR A 12 -21.26 -0.31 6.68
C TYR A 12 -21.57 -0.29 5.18
N GLU A 13 -20.56 -0.40 4.31
CA GLU A 13 -20.73 -0.46 2.85
C GLU A 13 -21.11 -1.86 2.39
N TYR A 14 -20.84 -2.88 3.23
CA TYR A 14 -21.05 -4.31 2.96
C TYR A 14 -21.60 -5.02 4.21
N PRO A 15 -22.80 -4.67 4.68
CA PRO A 15 -23.38 -5.20 5.92
C PRO A 15 -23.68 -6.71 5.88
N GLU A 16 -23.71 -7.30 4.68
CA GLU A 16 -24.02 -8.71 4.45
C GLU A 16 -22.87 -9.68 4.79
N VAL A 17 -21.63 -9.19 4.84
CA VAL A 17 -20.45 -10.00 5.19
C VAL A 17 -19.91 -9.56 6.54
N SER A 18 -19.83 -10.45 7.51
CA SER A 18 -19.17 -10.12 8.78
C SER A 18 -17.66 -10.19 8.63
N PHE A 19 -16.99 -9.03 8.57
CA PHE A 19 -15.55 -8.97 8.31
C PHE A 19 -14.72 -9.79 9.30
N LEU A 20 -15.04 -9.75 10.59
CA LEU A 20 -14.29 -10.47 11.63
C LEU A 20 -14.55 -11.98 11.65
N GLU A 21 -15.71 -12.42 11.16
CA GLU A 21 -16.08 -13.83 11.21
C GLU A 21 -15.72 -14.55 9.91
N GLU A 22 -15.81 -13.87 8.78
CA GLU A 22 -15.66 -14.51 7.47
C GLU A 22 -14.27 -14.33 6.86
N VAL A 23 -13.61 -13.20 7.05
CA VAL A 23 -12.40 -12.87 6.30
C VAL A 23 -11.11 -13.50 6.87
N PRO A 24 -10.94 -13.72 8.20
CA PRO A 24 -9.70 -14.27 8.73
C PRO A 24 -9.28 -15.62 8.14
N GLN A 25 -10.24 -16.44 7.69
CA GLN A 25 -9.96 -17.76 7.09
C GLN A 25 -9.16 -17.69 5.78
N TYR A 26 -9.20 -16.54 5.08
CA TYR A 26 -8.50 -16.34 3.82
C TYR A 26 -7.06 -15.86 3.99
N LEU A 27 -6.63 -15.57 5.22
CA LEU A 27 -5.27 -15.13 5.50
C LEU A 27 -4.31 -16.31 5.36
N THR A 28 -3.17 -16.09 4.69
CA THR A 28 -2.08 -17.08 4.61
C THR A 28 -1.46 -17.32 5.97
N THR A 29 -1.39 -16.28 6.82
CA THR A 29 -0.82 -16.39 8.16
C THR A 29 -1.47 -15.37 9.07
N VAL A 30 -1.98 -15.81 10.22
CA VAL A 30 -2.46 -14.90 11.28
C VAL A 30 -1.26 -14.47 12.12
N ILE A 31 -1.01 -13.16 12.20
CA ILE A 31 0.05 -12.57 13.01
C ILE A 31 -0.46 -12.30 14.42
N SER A 32 -1.69 -11.78 14.54
CA SER A 32 -2.34 -11.55 15.82
C SER A 32 -3.85 -11.62 15.70
N ASP A 33 -4.49 -12.14 16.73
CA ASP A 33 -5.93 -12.08 16.94
C ASP A 33 -6.14 -11.78 18.41
N GLY A 34 -6.68 -10.61 18.71
CA GLY A 34 -6.77 -10.14 20.08
C GLY A 34 -7.88 -9.12 20.29
N ILE A 35 -8.22 -8.96 21.56
CA ILE A 35 -9.19 -7.98 22.02
C ILE A 35 -8.43 -6.78 22.59
N ASN A 36 -8.75 -5.59 22.11
CA ASN A 36 -8.35 -4.37 22.77
C ASN A 36 -9.25 -4.17 24.00
N TYR A 37 -8.69 -4.34 25.20
CA TYR A 37 -9.44 -4.30 26.46
C TYR A 37 -10.05 -2.92 26.79
N GLU A 38 -9.45 -1.83 26.33
CA GLU A 38 -9.98 -0.47 26.58
C GLU A 38 -11.26 -0.21 25.77
N THR A 39 -11.33 -0.76 24.56
CA THR A 39 -12.45 -0.54 23.62
C THR A 39 -13.37 -1.76 23.49
N ASN A 40 -13.03 -2.86 24.17
CA ASN A 40 -13.61 -4.20 24.02
C ASN A 40 -13.77 -4.61 22.54
N SER A 41 -12.79 -4.26 21.68
CA SER A 41 -12.88 -4.49 20.24
C SER A 41 -11.88 -5.55 19.77
N ARG A 42 -12.39 -6.56 19.06
CA ARG A 42 -11.55 -7.58 18.43
C ARG A 42 -10.87 -7.01 17.19
N LYS A 43 -9.59 -7.35 17.04
CA LYS A 43 -8.76 -7.01 15.88
C LYS A 43 -7.96 -8.23 15.47
N VAL A 44 -8.06 -8.59 14.20
CA VAL A 44 -7.23 -9.62 13.57
C VAL A 44 -6.24 -8.93 12.64
N VAL A 45 -4.98 -9.34 12.69
CA VAL A 45 -3.93 -8.95 11.75
C VAL A 45 -3.32 -10.20 11.19
N GLY A 46 -3.20 -10.27 9.87
CA GLY A 46 -2.45 -11.33 9.22
C GLY A 46 -1.92 -10.90 7.87
N LEU A 47 -1.40 -11.88 7.16
CA LEU A 47 -0.81 -11.73 5.86
C LEU A 47 -1.65 -12.44 4.81
N TYR A 48 -1.71 -11.83 3.64
CA TYR A 48 -2.04 -12.54 2.42
C TYR A 48 -0.97 -12.22 1.39
N LYS A 49 -0.21 -13.25 0.96
CA LYS A 49 1.04 -13.08 0.20
C LYS A 49 1.95 -12.04 0.90
N ASN A 50 2.21 -10.92 0.26
CA ASN A 50 3.06 -9.84 0.76
C ASN A 50 2.29 -8.64 1.35
N TYR A 51 0.97 -8.70 1.44
CA TYR A 51 0.15 -7.66 2.05
C TYR A 51 -0.16 -7.98 3.51
N THR A 52 -0.14 -6.93 4.34
CA THR A 52 -0.73 -6.99 5.67
C THR A 52 -2.21 -6.65 5.58
N ILE A 53 -3.04 -7.53 6.13
CA ILE A 53 -4.48 -7.33 6.24
C ILE A 53 -4.84 -7.14 7.70
N THR A 54 -5.43 -5.98 8.01
CA THR A 54 -5.97 -5.66 9.34
C THR A 54 -7.49 -5.66 9.27
N ILE A 55 -8.11 -6.48 10.11
CA ILE A 55 -9.56 -6.71 10.14
C ILE A 55 -10.11 -6.26 11.48
N THR A 56 -11.15 -5.45 11.45
CA THR A 56 -11.98 -5.11 12.61
C THR A 56 -13.45 -5.19 12.24
N SER A 57 -14.35 -5.12 13.22
CA SER A 57 -15.79 -5.04 12.99
C SER A 57 -16.24 -3.81 12.19
N LYS A 58 -15.36 -2.84 11.94
CA LYS A 58 -15.68 -1.59 11.25
C LYS A 58 -15.09 -1.50 9.85
N ARG A 59 -13.97 -2.18 9.60
CA ARG A 59 -13.22 -2.05 8.35
C ARG A 59 -12.21 -3.16 8.15
N ILE A 60 -11.80 -3.30 6.89
CA ILE A 60 -10.61 -4.03 6.48
C ILE A 60 -9.64 -3.03 5.88
N CYS A 61 -8.38 -3.10 6.32
CA CYS A 61 -7.27 -2.36 5.73
C CYS A 61 -6.30 -3.35 5.08
N ILE A 62 -6.03 -3.18 3.79
CA ILE A 62 -5.01 -3.92 3.05
C ILE A 62 -3.88 -2.94 2.79
N ASN A 63 -2.71 -3.17 3.39
CA ASN A 63 -1.60 -2.21 3.34
C ASN A 63 -0.24 -2.90 3.50
N LYS A 64 0.82 -2.09 3.50
CA LYS A 64 2.20 -2.54 3.76
C LYS A 64 2.65 -3.68 2.85
N GLY A 65 2.20 -3.66 1.60
CA GLY A 65 2.61 -4.58 0.55
C GLY A 65 2.92 -3.84 -0.75
N SER A 66 3.48 -4.54 -1.72
CA SER A 66 3.80 -4.03 -3.06
C SER A 66 3.00 -4.80 -4.11
N LEU A 67 2.33 -4.10 -5.00
CA LEU A 67 1.61 -4.72 -6.11
C LEU A 67 2.58 -5.45 -7.04
N CYS A 68 3.80 -4.92 -7.24
CA CYS A 68 4.77 -5.55 -8.13
C CYS A 68 5.18 -6.92 -7.57
N LYS A 69 5.48 -6.99 -6.27
CA LYS A 69 5.76 -8.27 -5.58
C LYS A 69 4.55 -9.20 -5.58
N TYR A 70 3.34 -8.66 -5.50
CA TYR A 70 2.12 -9.46 -5.54
C TYR A 70 1.92 -10.16 -6.89
N VAL A 71 2.22 -9.44 -7.99
CA VAL A 71 2.04 -9.94 -9.36
C VAL A 71 3.21 -10.79 -9.83
N HIS A 72 4.45 -10.36 -9.58
CA HIS A 72 5.67 -10.97 -10.16
C HIS A 72 6.55 -11.71 -9.14
N GLY A 73 6.29 -11.59 -7.83
CA GLY A 73 7.11 -12.20 -6.78
C GLY A 73 8.35 -11.40 -6.39
N ASP A 74 8.73 -10.39 -7.17
CA ASP A 74 9.80 -9.43 -6.86
C ASP A 74 9.37 -7.98 -7.17
N ASN A 75 10.27 -7.02 -6.93
CA ASN A 75 10.05 -5.60 -7.21
C ASN A 75 11.07 -5.03 -8.21
N VAL A 76 11.76 -5.88 -8.97
CA VAL A 76 12.88 -5.45 -9.81
C VAL A 76 12.44 -5.44 -11.27
N ALA A 77 12.58 -4.27 -11.92
CA ALA A 77 12.47 -4.09 -13.37
C ALA A 77 11.09 -4.26 -14.04
N HIS A 78 10.02 -4.64 -13.34
CA HIS A 78 8.70 -4.84 -13.95
C HIS A 78 7.78 -3.63 -13.81
N ILE A 79 7.48 -2.94 -14.92
CA ILE A 79 6.44 -1.91 -14.96
C ILE A 79 5.07 -2.60 -15.01
N LEU A 80 4.28 -2.45 -13.97
CA LEU A 80 2.89 -2.90 -13.98
C LEU A 80 2.08 -2.11 -15.00
N SER A 81 1.43 -2.81 -15.92
CA SER A 81 0.41 -2.23 -16.78
C SER A 81 -0.87 -1.95 -15.99
N ARG A 82 -1.78 -1.16 -16.58
CA ARG A 82 -3.10 -0.95 -15.99
C ARG A 82 -3.88 -2.27 -15.83
N GLU A 83 -3.67 -3.20 -16.75
CA GLU A 83 -4.34 -4.50 -16.71
C GLU A 83 -3.79 -5.39 -15.59
N ASP A 84 -2.47 -5.36 -15.34
CA ASP A 84 -1.86 -6.08 -14.21
C ASP A 84 -2.41 -5.60 -12.87
N ILE A 85 -2.54 -4.27 -12.70
CA ILE A 85 -3.11 -3.67 -11.49
C ILE A 85 -4.58 -4.10 -11.33
N LYS A 86 -5.36 -4.05 -12.40
CA LYS A 86 -6.77 -4.47 -12.39
C LYS A 86 -6.91 -5.94 -12.03
N ASN A 87 -6.08 -6.80 -12.62
CA ASN A 87 -6.07 -8.24 -12.35
C ASN A 87 -5.67 -8.54 -10.91
N ALA A 88 -4.66 -7.86 -10.36
CA ALA A 88 -4.27 -8.00 -8.96
C ALA A 88 -5.41 -7.62 -7.99
N ILE A 89 -6.13 -6.52 -8.27
CA ILE A 89 -7.28 -6.10 -7.46
C ILE A 89 -8.44 -7.10 -7.57
N ASN A 90 -8.67 -7.67 -8.75
CA ASN A 90 -9.68 -8.71 -8.95
C ASN A 90 -9.31 -10.03 -8.24
N ASP A 91 -8.03 -10.44 -8.29
CA ASP A 91 -7.51 -11.61 -7.56
C ASP A 91 -7.71 -11.44 -6.05
N LEU A 92 -7.34 -10.28 -5.49
CA LEU A 92 -7.63 -9.94 -4.09
C LEU A 92 -9.13 -9.99 -3.77
N SER A 93 -9.98 -9.54 -4.69
CA SER A 93 -11.43 -9.56 -4.51
C SER A 93 -11.97 -10.99 -4.43
N LEU A 94 -11.52 -11.86 -5.34
CA LEU A 94 -11.92 -13.26 -5.37
C LEU A 94 -11.44 -14.01 -4.13
N VAL A 95 -10.19 -13.82 -3.74
CA VAL A 95 -9.59 -14.60 -2.64
C VAL A 95 -10.14 -14.19 -1.28
N LEU A 96 -10.31 -12.89 -1.04
CA LEU A 96 -10.88 -12.41 0.23
C LEU A 96 -12.41 -12.51 0.27
N ASN A 97 -13.03 -12.93 -0.84
CA ASN A 97 -14.48 -12.94 -1.05
C ASN A 97 -15.12 -11.57 -0.72
N LEU A 98 -14.50 -10.50 -1.20
CA LEU A 98 -14.89 -9.11 -0.93
C LEU A 98 -14.75 -8.25 -2.19
N PRO A 99 -15.56 -7.21 -2.37
CA PRO A 99 -15.46 -6.31 -3.52
C PRO A 99 -14.31 -5.30 -3.36
N ILE A 100 -13.06 -5.77 -3.37
CA ILE A 100 -11.86 -4.94 -3.18
C ILE A 100 -11.72 -3.89 -4.28
N ASN A 101 -12.26 -4.15 -5.47
CA ASN A 101 -12.35 -3.17 -6.56
C ASN A 101 -13.18 -1.92 -6.22
N LYS A 102 -14.00 -1.95 -5.15
CA LYS A 102 -14.76 -0.80 -4.65
C LYS A 102 -14.15 -0.18 -3.39
N ALA A 103 -12.97 -0.65 -2.96
CA ALA A 103 -12.28 -0.11 -1.81
C ALA A 103 -11.90 1.37 -2.02
N SER A 104 -11.87 2.12 -0.92
CA SER A 104 -11.25 3.44 -0.92
C SER A 104 -9.73 3.29 -1.00
N VAL A 105 -9.10 3.97 -1.96
CA VAL A 105 -7.64 4.09 -2.04
C VAL A 105 -7.18 5.16 -1.05
N CYS A 106 -6.37 4.77 -0.07
CA CYS A 106 -5.88 5.67 0.97
C CYS A 106 -4.45 6.13 0.75
N ARG A 107 -3.64 5.35 0.02
CA ARG A 107 -2.26 5.69 -0.34
C ARG A 107 -1.90 5.05 -1.67
N VAL A 108 -1.14 5.79 -2.47
CA VAL A 108 -0.51 5.30 -3.70
C VAL A 108 0.95 5.71 -3.65
N ASP A 109 1.86 4.75 -3.65
CA ASP A 109 3.29 5.02 -3.85
C ASP A 109 3.62 4.83 -5.33
N ILE A 110 4.23 5.85 -5.93
CA ILE A 110 4.65 5.82 -7.33
C ILE A 110 6.17 5.99 -7.37
N GLY A 111 6.87 4.97 -7.86
CA GLY A 111 8.31 4.98 -8.09
C GLY A 111 8.64 4.92 -9.58
N ALA A 112 9.70 5.59 -10.00
CA ALA A 112 10.25 5.43 -11.34
C ALA A 112 11.77 5.59 -11.30
N ASN A 113 12.46 4.67 -11.98
CA ASN A 113 13.89 4.79 -12.19
C ASN A 113 14.11 5.60 -13.46
N ILE A 114 14.98 6.62 -13.39
CA ILE A 114 15.32 7.49 -14.51
C ILE A 114 16.81 7.27 -14.81
N GLN A 115 17.12 6.86 -16.04
CA GLN A 115 18.49 6.81 -16.50
C GLN A 115 18.99 8.23 -16.75
N VAL A 116 20.17 8.56 -16.22
CA VAL A 116 20.74 9.91 -16.29
C VAL A 116 22.18 9.86 -16.80
N ASP A 117 22.57 10.88 -17.56
CA ASP A 117 23.89 10.96 -18.21
C ASP A 117 24.99 11.55 -17.31
N ASN A 118 24.59 12.18 -16.20
CA ASN A 118 25.51 12.81 -15.25
C ASN A 118 25.43 12.13 -13.87
N PRO A 119 26.40 12.38 -12.97
CA PRO A 119 26.30 11.92 -11.59
C PRO A 119 25.01 12.41 -10.91
N ILE A 120 24.37 11.53 -10.12
CA ILE A 120 23.10 11.80 -9.41
C ILE A 120 23.13 13.12 -8.63
N ALA A 121 24.26 13.42 -7.96
CA ALA A 121 24.46 14.64 -7.19
C ALA A 121 24.18 15.93 -8.00
N THR A 122 24.46 15.93 -9.31
CA THR A 122 24.20 17.07 -10.20
C THR A 122 22.72 17.38 -10.30
N TYR A 123 21.87 16.36 -10.38
CA TYR A 123 20.41 16.50 -10.46
C TYR A 123 19.82 16.87 -9.10
N LEU A 124 20.25 16.18 -8.04
CA LEU A 124 19.79 16.47 -6.67
C LEU A 124 20.09 17.93 -6.26
N ASN A 125 21.26 18.46 -6.62
CA ASN A 125 21.65 19.85 -6.39
C ASN A 125 20.79 20.87 -7.15
N ARG A 126 20.17 20.47 -8.27
CA ARG A 126 19.22 21.33 -9.01
C ARG A 126 17.84 21.27 -8.39
N PHE A 127 17.38 20.08 -8.02
CA PHE A 127 16.09 19.88 -7.36
C PHE A 127 16.04 20.57 -5.99
N SER A 128 17.14 20.57 -5.23
CA SER A 128 17.19 21.24 -3.92
C SER A 128 16.99 22.76 -3.98
N LYS A 129 17.13 23.37 -5.16
CA LYS A 129 16.90 24.81 -5.41
C LYS A 129 15.46 25.13 -5.80
N TYR A 130 14.56 24.14 -5.81
CA TYR A 130 13.16 24.34 -6.16
C TYR A 130 12.43 25.19 -5.11
N LYS A 131 11.83 26.30 -5.56
CA LYS A 131 11.47 27.47 -4.74
C LYS A 131 10.35 27.28 -3.70
N TYR A 132 9.62 26.16 -3.71
CA TYR A 132 8.36 26.03 -2.97
C TYR A 132 8.38 25.02 -1.81
N THR A 133 9.56 24.47 -1.50
CA THR A 133 9.73 23.43 -0.48
C THR A 133 11.12 23.53 0.11
N GLN A 134 11.27 23.44 1.44
CA GLN A 134 12.59 23.22 2.06
C GLN A 134 12.89 21.71 2.01
N PRO A 135 13.81 21.24 1.15
CA PRO A 135 14.14 19.83 1.09
C PRO A 135 14.79 19.39 2.41
N SER A 136 14.42 18.21 2.91
CA SER A 136 15.22 17.52 3.92
C SER A 136 16.28 16.68 3.20
N THR A 137 17.54 16.89 3.56
CA THR A 137 18.66 16.09 3.05
C THR A 137 18.66 14.72 3.71
N MET A 138 18.73 13.67 2.90
CA MET A 138 18.97 12.29 3.33
C MET A 138 20.41 11.90 2.93
N LYS A 139 20.96 10.87 3.57
CA LYS A 139 22.36 10.44 3.34
C LYS A 139 22.73 10.26 1.86
N HIS A 140 21.77 9.84 1.03
CA HIS A 140 21.97 9.61 -0.41
C HIS A 140 20.87 10.23 -1.29
N GLY A 141 20.05 11.14 -0.76
CA GLY A 141 18.88 11.63 -1.47
C GLY A 141 18.33 12.94 -0.93
N ILE A 142 17.25 13.41 -1.55
CA ILE A 142 16.49 14.58 -1.09
C ILE A 142 15.02 14.23 -1.00
N ASN A 143 14.35 14.78 -0.01
CA ASN A 143 12.93 14.57 0.20
C ASN A 143 12.19 15.91 0.29
N PHE A 144 11.05 16.00 -0.38
CA PHE A 144 10.12 17.11 -0.37
C PHE A 144 8.82 16.64 0.26
N LYS A 145 8.46 17.24 1.39
CA LYS A 145 7.26 16.87 2.13
C LYS A 145 6.26 18.02 2.15
N ALA A 146 5.06 17.74 1.69
CA ALA A 146 3.87 18.54 1.91
C ALA A 146 2.89 17.77 2.81
N THR A 147 1.76 18.39 3.19
CA THR A 147 0.79 17.80 4.12
C THR A 147 0.31 16.41 3.69
N ASN A 148 0.07 16.19 2.40
CA ASN A 148 -0.52 14.96 1.86
C ASN A 148 0.31 14.30 0.74
N ILE A 149 1.51 14.82 0.46
CA ILE A 149 2.35 14.35 -0.64
C ILE A 149 3.80 14.35 -0.15
N GLU A 150 4.49 13.27 -0.45
CA GLU A 150 5.92 13.13 -0.24
C GLU A 150 6.58 12.76 -1.57
N LEU A 151 7.65 13.47 -1.91
CA LEU A 151 8.44 13.21 -3.11
C LEU A 151 9.89 13.02 -2.70
N ALA A 152 10.39 11.80 -2.88
CA ALA A 152 11.77 11.45 -2.60
C ALA A 152 12.53 11.16 -3.90
N PHE A 153 13.75 11.68 -3.98
CA PHE A 153 14.75 11.25 -4.95
C PHE A 153 15.85 10.54 -4.17
N LEU A 154 16.04 9.26 -4.45
CA LEU A 154 16.91 8.33 -3.74
C LEU A 154 18.13 7.94 -4.58
#